data_AF-A0A5K1DMM0-F1
#
_entry.id   AF-A0A5K1DMM0-F1
#
_cell.length_a   1.000
_cell.length_b   1.000
_cell.length_c   1.000
_cell.angle_alpha   90.00
_cell.angle_beta   90.00
_cell.angle_gamma   90.00
#
_symmetry.space_group_name_H-M   'P 1'
#
loop_
_entity.id
_entity.type
_entity.pdbx_description
1 polymer ?
#
loop_
_entity_poly.entity_id
_entity_poly.type
_entity_poly.pdbx_seq_one_letter_code
_entity_poly.pdbx_strand_id
1 'polypeptide(L)'
;MTLGVGQIFSWRFSYCLSERQAGSTPSSTLIIGDAALLAPSHCSIFAPMVVNPKLGTFYYVQLVGISVGGRCWPRQVNIAASEFQVSANGNKGVILNSSTSVTCLIQSTYVTKKDAFRAGTTQLNLTTARFSLFDMCYDLSGKDVMKVPIVVFHFGRGSNLLLPASNYLLTPLACSVLPSLGPAAASPSSATSSSRVSGSSSSPTHPES
;
A
#
# COMPACT_ATOMS: atom_id res chain seq x y z
N MET A 1 11.70 0.88 -16.48
CA MET A 1 13.12 0.80 -16.88
C MET A 1 13.14 0.12 -18.25
N THR A 2 13.71 0.74 -19.28
CA THR A 2 13.83 0.10 -20.60
C THR A 2 14.91 -0.99 -20.56
N LEU A 3 14.89 -1.94 -21.50
CA LEU A 3 15.76 -3.11 -21.51
C LEU A 3 17.26 -2.75 -21.37
N GLY A 4 17.72 -1.72 -22.09
CA GLY A 4 19.11 -1.28 -22.05
C GLY A 4 19.53 -0.58 -20.76
N VAL A 5 18.65 0.23 -20.15
CA VAL A 5 18.98 0.94 -18.89
C VAL A 5 18.96 -0.01 -17.70
N GLY A 6 18.09 -1.03 -17.72
CA GLY A 6 18.00 -2.02 -16.63
C GLY A 6 19.27 -2.84 -16.46
N GLN A 7 19.89 -3.27 -17.57
CA GLN A 7 21.12 -4.05 -17.53
C GLN A 7 22.30 -3.27 -16.95
N ILE A 8 22.42 -1.98 -17.27
CA ILE A 8 23.51 -1.11 -16.78
C ILE A 8 23.44 -0.95 -15.25
N PHE A 9 22.24 -0.99 -14.67
CA PHE A 9 22.01 -0.77 -13.25
C PHE A 9 21.55 -2.04 -12.51
N SER A 10 21.94 -3.22 -13.00
CA SER A 10 21.66 -4.50 -12.34
C SER A 10 20.17 -4.74 -12.02
N TRP A 11 19.26 -4.08 -12.75
CA TRP A 11 17.81 -4.15 -12.54
C TRP A 11 17.36 -3.87 -11.09
N ARG A 12 18.08 -2.96 -10.43
CA ARG A 12 17.90 -2.65 -9.02
C ARG A 12 17.57 -1.18 -8.81
N PHE A 13 16.65 -0.94 -7.89
CA PHE A 13 16.37 0.38 -7.38
C PHE A 13 15.83 0.30 -5.96
N SER A 14 15.92 1.41 -5.25
CA SER A 14 15.20 1.61 -3.99
C SER A 14 14.63 3.01 -3.95
N TYR A 15 13.49 3.16 -3.30
CA TYR A 15 12.92 4.47 -3.06
C TYR A 15 12.51 4.63 -1.61
N CYS A 16 12.55 5.87 -1.13
CA CYS A 16 12.00 6.28 0.15
C CYS A 16 11.10 7.49 -0.11
N LEU A 17 9.80 7.27 -0.05
CA LEU A 17 8.83 8.34 -0.28
C LEU A 17 8.60 9.10 1.02
N SER A 18 8.36 10.39 0.90
CA SER A 18 8.04 11.31 2.00
C SER A 18 6.64 11.07 2.56
N GLU A 19 6.47 11.32 3.86
CA GLU A 19 5.18 11.12 4.49
C GLU A 19 4.21 12.21 4.06
N ARG A 20 2.96 11.82 3.77
CA ARG A 20 1.90 12.74 3.34
C ARG A 20 1.64 13.88 4.34
N GLN A 21 1.75 13.59 5.63
CA GLN A 21 1.43 14.51 6.73
C GLN A 21 2.68 15.13 7.37
N ALA A 22 3.86 14.87 6.81
CA ALA A 22 5.05 15.58 7.24
C ALA A 22 4.90 17.07 6.94
N GLY A 23 5.43 17.91 7.84
CA GLY A 23 5.39 19.37 7.75
C GLY A 23 6.23 19.93 6.59
N SER A 24 6.97 20.99 6.81
CA SER A 24 7.74 21.68 5.75
C SER A 24 8.62 20.75 4.90
N THR A 25 8.33 20.72 3.60
CA THR A 25 9.10 20.15 2.45
C THR A 25 9.89 18.86 2.71
N PRO A 26 9.23 17.72 2.92
CA PRO A 26 9.92 16.44 3.04
C PRO A 26 10.42 15.97 1.66
N SER A 27 11.72 15.68 1.54
CA SER A 27 12.30 15.15 0.28
C SER A 27 12.21 13.63 0.19
N SER A 28 11.83 13.13 -0.99
CA SER A 28 11.86 11.71 -1.33
C SER A 28 13.19 11.33 -1.99
N THR A 29 13.57 10.05 -1.94
CA THR A 29 14.80 9.56 -2.56
C THR A 29 14.49 8.41 -3.52
N LEU A 30 15.18 8.37 -4.66
CA LEU A 30 15.27 7.24 -5.59
C LEU A 30 16.74 6.94 -5.83
N ILE A 31 17.14 5.70 -5.58
CA ILE A 31 18.50 5.20 -5.84
C ILE A 31 18.38 4.09 -6.87
N ILE A 32 19.21 4.17 -7.92
CA ILE A 32 19.24 3.20 -9.02
C ILE A 32 20.60 2.51 -9.03
N GLY A 33 20.62 1.20 -9.29
CA GLY A 33 21.85 0.40 -9.29
C GLY A 33 22.17 -0.23 -7.94
N ASP A 34 23.39 -0.75 -7.81
CA ASP A 34 23.81 -1.54 -6.65
C ASP A 34 23.83 -0.75 -5.34
N ALA A 35 23.92 0.59 -5.40
CA ALA A 35 23.76 1.46 -4.23
C ALA A 35 22.38 1.29 -3.55
N ALA A 36 21.37 0.77 -4.25
CA ALA A 36 20.07 0.42 -3.67
C ALA A 36 20.14 -0.74 -2.66
N LEU A 37 21.23 -1.51 -2.64
CA LEU A 37 21.44 -2.61 -1.68
C LEU A 37 22.13 -2.17 -0.40
N LEU A 38 22.72 -0.98 -0.36
CA LEU A 38 23.27 -0.37 0.86
C LEU A 38 22.17 0.26 1.73
N ALA A 39 20.93 0.22 1.24
CA ALA A 39 19.74 0.86 1.77
C ALA A 39 18.87 0.05 2.76
N PRO A 40 18.90 -1.30 2.86
CA PRO A 40 18.06 -2.03 3.80
C PRO A 40 18.49 -1.73 5.24
N SER A 41 17.63 -1.07 6.01
CA SER A 41 17.77 -1.02 7.46
C SER A 41 17.58 -2.42 8.05
N HIS A 42 18.09 -2.67 9.26
CA HIS A 42 17.88 -3.92 10.01
C HIS A 42 16.41 -4.34 10.19
N CYS A 43 15.46 -3.44 9.92
CA CYS A 43 14.01 -3.68 10.01
C CYS A 43 13.34 -3.93 8.64
N SER A 44 14.12 -4.13 7.57
CA SER A 44 13.57 -4.39 6.23
C SER A 44 12.98 -5.79 6.14
N ILE A 45 11.83 -5.91 5.49
CA ILE A 45 11.24 -7.21 5.15
C ILE A 45 11.39 -7.49 3.66
N PHE A 46 11.40 -8.77 3.29
CA PHE A 46 11.49 -9.19 1.89
C PHE A 46 10.20 -9.89 1.46
N ALA A 47 9.62 -9.41 0.36
CA ALA A 47 8.47 -10.04 -0.29
C ALA A 47 8.92 -10.68 -1.61
N PRO A 48 8.53 -11.92 -1.93
CA PRO A 48 8.80 -12.51 -3.22
C PRO A 48 8.13 -11.70 -4.34
N MET A 49 8.89 -11.39 -5.40
CA MET A 49 8.30 -10.91 -6.65
C MET A 49 7.76 -12.08 -7.46
N VAL A 50 6.65 -11.87 -8.15
CA VAL A 50 6.03 -12.86 -9.04
C VAL A 50 5.87 -12.26 -10.43
N VAL A 51 5.76 -13.13 -11.43
CA VAL A 51 5.58 -12.71 -12.83
C VAL A 51 4.13 -12.88 -13.22
N ASN A 52 3.56 -11.86 -13.85
CA ASN A 52 2.25 -11.97 -14.47
C ASN A 52 2.42 -12.40 -15.94
N PRO A 53 1.81 -13.51 -16.38
CA PRO A 53 2.01 -14.05 -17.74
C PRO A 53 1.41 -13.15 -18.83
N LYS A 54 0.51 -12.23 -18.47
CA LYS A 54 -0.17 -11.32 -19.40
C LYS A 54 0.44 -9.91 -19.39
N LEU A 55 0.88 -9.43 -18.23
CA LEU A 55 1.36 -8.05 -18.03
C LEU A 55 2.75 -8.03 -17.37
N GLY A 56 3.81 -8.10 -18.18
CA GLY A 56 5.20 -8.17 -17.70
C GLY A 56 5.84 -6.85 -17.26
N THR A 57 5.14 -5.72 -17.34
CA THR A 57 5.71 -4.38 -17.09
C THR A 57 5.58 -3.90 -15.65
N PHE A 58 4.71 -4.52 -14.85
CA PHE A 58 4.46 -4.13 -13.45
C PHE A 58 5.24 -5.01 -12.48
N TYR A 59 5.56 -4.44 -11.31
CA TYR A 59 6.14 -5.21 -10.21
C TYR A 59 5.01 -5.90 -9.44
N TYR A 60 4.87 -7.22 -9.63
CA TYR A 60 3.95 -8.01 -8.83
C TYR A 60 4.65 -8.59 -7.61
N VAL A 61 3.97 -8.55 -6.47
CA VAL A 61 4.47 -9.09 -5.20
C VAL A 61 3.55 -10.19 -4.69
N GLN A 62 4.12 -11.23 -4.09
CA GLN A 62 3.38 -12.36 -3.54
C GLN A 62 2.77 -11.98 -2.18
N LEU A 63 1.63 -11.29 -2.20
CA LEU A 63 0.79 -11.11 -1.02
C LEU A 63 -0.04 -12.37 -0.81
N VAL A 64 0.03 -12.97 0.39
CA VAL A 64 -0.67 -14.21 0.75
C VAL A 64 -1.78 -13.97 1.78
N GLY A 65 -1.90 -12.76 2.30
CA GLY A 65 -3.03 -12.40 3.14
C GLY A 65 -2.99 -10.97 3.64
N ILE A 66 -4.15 -10.53 4.12
CA ILE A 66 -4.29 -9.30 4.90
C ILE A 66 -5.00 -9.66 6.20
N SER A 67 -4.43 -9.26 7.33
CA SER A 67 -5.09 -9.39 8.63
C SER A 67 -5.54 -8.03 9.13
N VAL A 68 -6.74 -7.97 9.70
CA VAL A 68 -7.27 -6.81 10.42
C VAL A 68 -7.63 -7.26 11.84
N GLY A 69 -7.02 -6.63 12.85
CA GLY A 69 -7.24 -6.94 14.27
C GLY A 69 -5.99 -6.80 15.12
N GLY A 70 -5.93 -7.43 16.29
CA GLY A 70 -4.72 -7.43 17.15
C GLY A 70 -4.99 -7.14 18.62
N ARG A 71 -3.99 -6.67 19.38
CA ARG A 71 -3.97 -6.67 20.86
C ARG A 71 -5.20 -6.09 21.58
N CYS A 72 -5.98 -5.20 20.94
CA CYS A 72 -7.20 -4.61 21.52
C CYS A 72 -8.52 -5.13 20.90
N TRP A 73 -8.47 -6.00 19.88
CA TRP A 73 -9.64 -6.61 19.25
C TRP A 73 -9.47 -8.15 19.21
N PRO A 74 -10.29 -8.91 19.96
CA PRO A 74 -10.10 -10.36 20.14
C PRO A 74 -10.40 -11.19 18.89
N ARG A 75 -11.09 -10.59 17.91
CA ARG A 75 -11.37 -11.22 16.62
C ARG A 75 -10.26 -10.78 15.67
N GLN A 76 -9.73 -11.67 14.83
CA GLN A 76 -8.86 -11.27 13.73
C GLN A 76 -9.51 -11.75 12.45
N VAL A 77 -9.68 -10.85 11.48
CA VAL A 77 -10.22 -11.21 10.17
C VAL A 77 -9.05 -11.34 9.21
N ASN A 78 -8.94 -12.53 8.60
CA ASN A 78 -7.89 -12.87 7.66
C ASN A 78 -8.50 -12.98 6.26
N ILE A 79 -7.96 -12.23 5.31
CA ILE A 79 -8.30 -12.36 3.89
C ILE A 79 -7.31 -13.34 3.25
N ALA A 80 -7.83 -14.37 2.60
CA ALA A 80 -7.05 -15.50 2.12
C ALA A 80 -6.23 -15.19 0.85
N ALA A 81 -5.16 -15.97 0.64
CA ALA A 81 -4.24 -15.84 -0.49
C ALA A 81 -4.92 -15.89 -1.87
N SER A 82 -6.03 -16.62 -2.00
CA SER A 82 -6.78 -16.75 -3.27
C SER A 82 -7.25 -15.41 -3.85
N GLU A 83 -7.44 -14.40 -3.01
CA GLU A 83 -7.82 -13.05 -3.44
C GLU A 83 -6.67 -12.32 -4.16
N PHE A 84 -5.42 -12.69 -3.84
CA PHE A 84 -4.21 -11.92 -4.20
C PHE A 84 -3.31 -12.62 -5.22
N GLN A 85 -3.48 -13.94 -5.40
CA GLN A 85 -2.66 -14.73 -6.31
C GLN A 85 -2.79 -14.25 -7.76
N VAL A 86 -1.67 -14.20 -8.45
CA VAL A 86 -1.63 -14.02 -9.90
C VAL A 86 -2.34 -15.22 -10.53
N SER A 87 -3.42 -14.96 -11.26
CA SER A 87 -4.17 -16.01 -11.95
C SER A 87 -3.45 -16.47 -13.21
N ALA A 88 -3.74 -17.69 -13.67
CA ALA A 88 -3.13 -18.25 -14.88
C ALA A 88 -3.38 -17.37 -16.14
N ASN A 89 -4.53 -16.69 -16.19
CA ASN A 89 -4.87 -15.74 -17.27
C ASN A 89 -4.32 -14.31 -17.05
N GLY A 90 -3.55 -14.07 -15.99
CA GLY A 90 -2.91 -12.80 -15.69
C GLY A 90 -3.86 -11.64 -15.32
N ASN A 91 -5.13 -11.90 -15.02
CA ASN A 91 -6.11 -10.86 -14.68
C ASN A 91 -6.19 -10.53 -13.18
N LYS A 92 -5.54 -11.32 -12.32
CA LYS A 92 -5.42 -11.09 -10.88
C LYS A 92 -3.95 -10.92 -10.49
N GLY A 93 -3.73 -10.37 -9.30
CA GLY A 93 -2.40 -10.17 -8.72
C GLY A 93 -2.36 -8.93 -7.85
N VAL A 94 -1.24 -8.73 -7.16
CA VAL A 94 -0.97 -7.51 -6.38
C VAL A 94 0.21 -6.78 -6.98
N ILE A 95 -0.02 -5.53 -7.36
CA ILE A 95 0.98 -4.66 -7.98
C ILE A 95 1.51 -3.69 -6.93
N LEU A 96 2.83 -3.56 -6.87
CA LEU A 96 3.48 -2.46 -6.18
C LEU A 96 3.42 -1.22 -7.09
N ASN A 97 2.72 -0.19 -6.64
CA ASN A 97 2.50 1.02 -7.42
C ASN A 97 2.77 2.29 -6.61
N SER A 98 3.61 3.18 -7.15
CA SER A 98 3.86 4.51 -6.58
C SER A 98 3.03 5.62 -7.24
N SER A 99 2.36 5.35 -8.36
CA SER A 99 1.54 6.36 -9.06
C SER A 99 0.16 6.58 -8.44
N THR A 100 -0.24 5.72 -7.50
CA THR A 100 -1.48 5.85 -6.73
C THR A 100 -1.17 6.12 -5.28
N SER A 101 -2.03 6.94 -4.70
CA SER A 101 -1.89 7.45 -3.34
C SER A 101 -2.54 6.55 -2.28
N VAL A 102 -3.44 5.71 -2.76
CA VAL A 102 -4.26 4.83 -1.93
C VAL A 102 -4.08 3.41 -2.41
N THR A 103 -4.16 2.46 -1.49
CA THR A 103 -4.21 1.04 -1.86
C THR A 103 -5.60 0.72 -2.39
N CYS A 104 -5.69 0.36 -3.67
CA CYS A 104 -6.93 -0.11 -4.27
C CYS A 104 -7.07 -1.62 -4.05
N LEU A 105 -8.23 -2.05 -3.54
CA LEU A 105 -8.57 -3.46 -3.32
C LEU A 105 -9.77 -3.81 -4.18
N ILE A 106 -9.84 -5.06 -4.65
CA ILE A 106 -11.06 -5.59 -5.27
C ILE A 106 -12.22 -5.52 -4.28
N GLN A 107 -13.45 -5.37 -4.80
CA GLN A 107 -14.62 -5.03 -3.98
C GLN A 107 -14.84 -6.00 -2.80
N SER A 108 -14.71 -7.31 -3.01
CA SER A 108 -14.85 -8.34 -1.96
C SER A 108 -13.87 -8.12 -0.81
N THR A 109 -12.60 -7.96 -1.14
CA THR A 109 -11.50 -7.70 -0.20
C THR A 109 -11.67 -6.36 0.51
N TYR A 110 -12.08 -5.32 -0.23
CA TYR A 110 -12.34 -3.99 0.34
C TYR A 110 -13.44 -4.05 1.39
N VAL A 111 -14.60 -4.64 1.06
CA VAL A 111 -15.75 -4.77 1.96
C VAL A 111 -15.36 -5.56 3.20
N THR A 112 -14.72 -6.73 3.03
CA THR A 112 -14.26 -7.57 4.15
C THR A 112 -13.31 -6.80 5.08
N LYS A 113 -12.32 -6.09 4.51
CA LYS A 113 -11.38 -5.29 5.28
C LYS A 113 -12.08 -4.14 6.01
N LYS A 114 -12.98 -3.43 5.32
CA LYS A 114 -13.74 -2.29 5.85
C LYS A 114 -14.62 -2.71 7.02
N ASP A 115 -15.36 -3.79 6.88
CA ASP A 115 -16.29 -4.28 7.90
C ASP A 115 -15.52 -4.78 9.14
N ALA A 116 -14.41 -5.49 8.94
CA ALA A 116 -13.52 -5.88 10.04
C ALA A 116 -12.95 -4.66 10.77
N PHE A 117 -12.50 -3.65 10.01
CA PHE A 117 -11.96 -2.42 10.59
C PHE A 117 -13.02 -1.68 11.40
N ARG A 118 -14.24 -1.55 10.87
CA ARG A 118 -15.38 -0.95 11.56
C ARG A 118 -15.73 -1.70 12.84
N ALA A 119 -15.80 -3.03 12.78
CA ALA A 119 -16.11 -3.86 13.94
C ALA A 119 -15.06 -3.76 15.06
N GLY A 120 -13.81 -3.44 14.72
CA GLY A 120 -12.74 -3.19 15.68
C GLY A 120 -12.56 -1.72 16.10
N THR A 121 -13.40 -0.80 15.60
CA THR A 121 -13.30 0.65 15.86
C THR A 121 -14.61 1.18 16.47
N THR A 122 -15.10 0.54 17.53
CA THR A 122 -16.41 0.84 18.14
C THR A 122 -16.44 2.14 18.96
N GLN A 123 -15.27 2.63 19.36
CA GLN A 123 -15.07 3.85 20.15
C GLN A 123 -15.14 5.15 19.34
N LEU A 124 -15.17 5.04 18.00
CA LEU A 124 -15.30 6.18 17.10
C LEU A 124 -16.67 6.15 16.43
N ASN A 125 -17.31 7.31 16.36
CA ASN A 125 -18.57 7.44 15.66
C ASN A 125 -18.32 7.54 14.16
N LEU A 126 -19.08 6.78 13.39
CA LEU A 126 -19.10 6.97 11.94
C LEU A 126 -19.80 8.28 11.61
N THR A 127 -19.28 8.97 10.61
CA THR A 127 -19.93 10.15 10.04
C THR A 127 -20.68 9.76 8.76
N THR A 128 -21.69 10.55 8.41
CA THR A 128 -22.34 10.47 7.10
C THR A 128 -21.55 11.18 6.00
N ALA A 129 -20.50 11.92 6.38
CA ALA A 129 -19.64 12.61 5.44
C ALA A 129 -18.85 11.58 4.61
N ARG A 130 -18.68 11.91 3.34
CA ARG A 130 -17.78 11.20 2.44
C ARG A 130 -16.67 12.14 2.04
N PHE A 131 -15.47 11.58 1.88
CA PHE A 131 -14.32 12.33 1.40
C PHE A 131 -13.78 11.62 0.17
N SER A 132 -13.89 12.24 -1.01
CA SER A 132 -13.38 11.67 -2.26
C SER A 132 -13.87 10.22 -2.48
N LEU A 133 -12.94 9.27 -2.64
CA LEU A 133 -13.20 7.84 -2.85
C LEU A 133 -13.46 7.06 -1.55
N PHE A 134 -13.42 7.71 -0.38
CA PHE A 134 -13.58 7.05 0.91
C PHE A 134 -15.04 7.08 1.37
N ASP A 135 -15.59 5.90 1.65
CA ASP A 135 -16.98 5.71 2.09
C ASP A 135 -17.14 5.43 3.60
N MET A 136 -16.02 5.40 4.34
CA MET A 136 -15.94 5.18 5.78
C MET A 136 -15.11 6.29 6.42
N CYS A 137 -15.79 7.21 7.10
CA CYS A 137 -15.19 8.33 7.81
C CYS A 137 -15.60 8.28 9.29
N TYR A 138 -14.68 8.66 10.17
CA TYR A 138 -14.92 8.71 11.62
C TYR A 138 -14.87 10.15 12.13
N ASP A 139 -15.72 10.47 13.09
CA ASP A 139 -15.66 11.73 13.83
C ASP A 139 -14.62 11.58 14.94
N LEU A 140 -13.63 12.47 14.89
CA LEU A 140 -12.49 12.49 15.81
C LEU A 140 -12.61 13.64 16.82
N SER A 141 -13.72 14.38 16.82
CA SER A 141 -13.95 15.52 17.71
C SER A 141 -13.85 15.09 19.18
N GLY A 142 -13.02 15.80 19.94
CA GLY A 142 -12.79 15.49 21.36
C GLY A 142 -12.04 14.18 21.63
N LYS A 143 -11.29 13.65 20.65
CA LYS A 143 -10.44 12.46 20.81
C LYS A 143 -8.95 12.81 20.67
N ASP A 144 -8.21 12.72 21.77
CA ASP A 144 -6.75 12.93 21.77
C ASP A 144 -5.99 11.65 21.40
N VAL A 145 -6.52 10.47 21.72
CA VAL A 145 -5.91 9.18 21.45
C VAL A 145 -6.91 8.25 20.78
N MET A 146 -6.54 7.75 19.61
CA MET A 146 -7.34 6.81 18.84
C MET A 146 -6.65 5.45 18.82
N LYS A 147 -7.30 4.44 19.40
CA LYS A 147 -6.93 3.05 19.16
C LYS A 147 -7.64 2.60 17.89
N VAL A 148 -6.98 1.88 17.01
CA VAL A 148 -7.58 1.33 15.79
C VAL A 148 -7.03 -0.07 15.54
N PRO A 149 -7.75 -0.93 14.78
CA PRO A 149 -7.27 -2.26 14.43
C PRO A 149 -5.93 -2.22 13.71
N ILE A 150 -5.02 -3.14 14.04
CA ILE A 150 -3.76 -3.29 13.33
C ILE A 150 -4.07 -3.94 11.97
N VAL A 151 -3.44 -3.42 10.93
CA VAL A 151 -3.49 -4.01 9.59
C VAL A 151 -2.12 -4.58 9.27
N VAL A 152 -2.09 -5.86 8.91
CA VAL A 152 -0.85 -6.57 8.56
C VAL A 152 -0.97 -7.13 7.14
N PHE A 153 0.05 -6.89 6.32
CA PHE A 153 0.21 -7.55 5.04
C PHE A 153 1.14 -8.74 5.20
N HIS A 154 0.65 -9.91 4.79
CA HIS A 154 1.40 -11.16 4.85
C HIS A 154 1.92 -11.46 3.46
N PHE A 155 3.24 -11.57 3.32
CA PHE A 155 3.90 -11.91 2.08
C PHE A 155 4.36 -13.37 2.08
N GLY A 156 4.60 -13.90 0.89
CA GLY A 156 5.21 -15.20 0.71
C GLY A 156 6.53 -15.33 1.49
N ARG A 157 6.89 -16.56 1.84
CA ARG A 157 8.04 -16.89 2.71
C ARG A 157 7.92 -16.38 4.15
N GLY A 158 6.72 -16.04 4.62
CA GLY A 158 6.43 -15.76 6.03
C GLY A 158 6.74 -14.33 6.48
N SER A 159 7.09 -13.43 5.56
CA SER A 159 7.35 -12.02 5.87
C SER A 159 6.06 -11.25 6.17
N ASN A 160 6.07 -10.44 7.23
CA ASN A 160 4.90 -9.67 7.67
C ASN A 160 5.22 -8.18 7.73
N LEU A 161 4.38 -7.36 7.10
CA LEU A 161 4.44 -5.90 7.20
C LEU A 161 3.32 -5.39 8.08
N LEU A 162 3.67 -4.95 9.29
CA LEU A 162 2.75 -4.20 10.14
C LEU A 162 2.65 -2.79 9.61
N LEU A 163 1.45 -2.36 9.23
CA LEU A 163 1.23 -1.02 8.73
C LEU A 163 1.04 -0.06 9.91
N PRO A 164 1.79 1.05 9.98
CA PRO A 164 1.45 2.18 10.85
C PRO A 164 0.04 2.71 10.53
N ALA A 165 -0.64 3.27 11.52
CA ALA A 165 -2.00 3.81 11.33
C ALA A 165 -2.06 4.90 10.25
N SER A 166 -1.02 5.72 10.13
CA SER A 166 -0.87 6.75 9.10
C SER A 166 -0.86 6.19 7.66
N ASN A 167 -0.61 4.88 7.47
CA ASN A 167 -0.62 4.25 6.15
C ASN A 167 -2.02 3.82 5.68
N TYR A 168 -3.00 3.71 6.59
CA TYR A 168 -4.37 3.29 6.23
C TYR A 168 -5.46 4.21 6.79
N LEU A 169 -5.11 5.24 7.56
CA LEU A 169 -6.00 6.32 7.97
C LEU A 169 -5.52 7.63 7.38
N LEU A 170 -6.48 8.42 6.89
CA LEU A 170 -6.23 9.78 6.45
C LEU A 170 -6.94 10.73 7.40
N THR A 171 -6.16 11.62 8.01
CA THR A 171 -6.65 12.81 8.68
C THR A 171 -6.49 13.98 7.70
N PRO A 172 -7.57 14.48 7.09
CA PRO A 172 -7.49 15.73 6.34
C PRO A 172 -6.98 16.80 7.31
N LEU A 173 -5.79 17.35 7.05
CA LEU A 173 -5.28 18.50 7.79
C LEU A 173 -6.24 19.66 7.54
N ALA A 174 -6.72 20.27 8.63
CA ALA A 174 -7.62 21.41 8.73
C ALA A 174 -9.11 21.14 8.38
N CYS A 175 -9.89 20.94 9.44
CA CYS A 175 -11.27 21.41 9.49
C CYS A 175 -11.22 22.96 9.62
N SER A 176 -10.94 23.65 8.52
CA SER A 176 -10.99 25.12 8.40
C SER A 176 -11.48 25.50 6.99
N VAL A 177 -12.74 25.93 6.90
CA VAL A 177 -13.41 26.83 5.90
C VAL A 177 -12.74 27.00 4.51
N LEU A 178 -13.33 26.63 3.36
CA LEU A 178 -14.36 27.36 2.57
C LEU A 178 -14.81 26.53 1.32
N PRO A 179 -15.94 26.86 0.66
CA PRO A 179 -16.57 26.07 -0.39
C PRO A 179 -16.02 26.39 -1.79
N SER A 180 -15.88 25.37 -2.65
CA SER A 180 -15.91 25.56 -4.10
C SER A 180 -16.32 24.28 -4.84
N LEU A 181 -17.09 24.49 -5.90
CA LEU A 181 -17.90 23.53 -6.68
C LEU A 181 -17.10 22.72 -7.72
N GLY A 182 -17.70 21.64 -8.24
CA GLY A 182 -17.62 21.29 -9.68
C GLY A 182 -17.36 19.81 -10.03
N PRO A 183 -17.99 19.25 -11.10
CA PRO A 183 -17.95 17.81 -11.42
C PRO A 183 -16.74 17.37 -12.29
N ALA A 184 -16.71 16.05 -12.56
CA ALA A 184 -15.56 15.20 -12.84
C ALA A 184 -14.76 15.43 -14.14
N ALA A 185 -13.43 15.41 -14.01
CA ALA A 185 -12.51 14.70 -14.89
C ALA A 185 -11.22 14.39 -14.10
N ALA A 186 -10.48 13.37 -14.52
CA ALA A 186 -9.38 12.74 -13.78
C ALA A 186 -8.48 13.69 -13.00
N SER A 187 -8.46 13.52 -11.67
CA SER A 187 -7.29 13.74 -10.81
C SER A 187 -7.61 13.26 -9.38
N PRO A 188 -7.18 12.05 -8.98
CA PRO A 188 -6.96 11.78 -7.56
C PRO A 188 -5.68 12.51 -7.17
N SER A 189 -5.82 13.45 -6.24
CA SER A 189 -4.73 14.13 -5.56
C SER A 189 -3.67 13.14 -5.05
N SER A 190 -2.41 13.53 -5.25
CA SER A 190 -1.20 12.79 -4.90
C SER A 190 -1.01 12.65 -3.38
N ALA A 191 -0.64 11.47 -2.92
CA ALA A 191 -0.45 11.10 -1.53
C ALA A 191 0.10 9.68 -1.38
N THR A 192 1.39 9.44 -1.56
CA THR A 192 1.97 8.09 -1.37
C THR A 192 2.31 7.83 0.10
N SER A 193 2.10 6.61 0.60
CA SER A 193 2.55 6.20 1.94
C SER A 193 4.07 6.00 1.99
N SER A 194 4.74 6.53 3.02
CA SER A 194 6.17 6.32 3.23
C SER A 194 6.46 4.90 3.65
N SER A 195 7.16 4.19 2.76
CA SER A 195 7.94 3.02 3.11
C SER A 195 9.16 3.02 2.21
N ARG A 196 10.31 2.66 2.78
CA ARG A 196 11.49 2.37 1.95
C ARG A 196 11.24 1.03 1.28
N VAL A 197 11.14 1.03 -0.04
CA VAL A 197 10.96 -0.19 -0.82
C VAL A 197 12.18 -0.35 -1.71
N SER A 198 12.82 -1.50 -1.60
CA SER A 198 13.87 -1.94 -2.51
C SER A 198 13.31 -2.99 -3.45
N GLY A 199 13.48 -2.78 -4.75
CA GLY A 199 13.08 -3.70 -5.79
C GLY A 199 14.29 -4.21 -6.57
N SER A 200 14.34 -5.52 -6.78
CA SER A 200 15.25 -6.15 -7.74
C SER A 200 14.44 -7.09 -8.64
N SER A 201 14.44 -6.85 -9.95
CA SER A 201 13.85 -7.78 -10.91
C SER A 201 14.96 -8.58 -11.58
N SER A 202 14.92 -9.91 -11.51
CA SER A 202 15.74 -10.76 -12.38
C SER A 202 15.03 -10.89 -13.73
N SER A 203 15.64 -10.43 -14.82
CA SER A 203 15.16 -10.72 -16.17
C SER A 203 15.19 -12.23 -16.42
N PRO A 204 14.19 -12.82 -17.11
CA PRO A 204 14.32 -14.18 -17.60
C PRO A 204 15.44 -14.21 -18.65
N THR A 205 16.47 -15.00 -18.41
CA THR A 205 17.38 -15.45 -19.47
C THR A 205 16.54 -16.25 -20.45
N HIS A 206 16.34 -15.71 -21.66
CA HIS A 206 15.87 -16.53 -22.78
C HIS A 206 16.91 -17.63 -23.01
N PRO A 207 16.52 -18.92 -23.06
CA PRO A 207 17.42 -19.94 -23.58
C PRO A 207 17.62 -19.62 -25.06
N GLU A 208 18.86 -19.36 -25.46
CA GLU A 208 19.25 -19.34 -26.86
C GLU A 208 19.00 -20.75 -27.44
N SER A 209 18.15 -20.80 -28.45
CA SER A 209 17.94 -21.96 -29.34
C SER A 209 18.78 -21.80 -30.60
#